data_AF-A0A535BK18-F1
#
_entry.id   AF-A0A535BK18-F1
#
_cell.length_a   1.000
_cell.length_b   1.000
_cell.length_c   1.000
_cell.angle_alpha   90.00
_cell.angle_beta   90.00
_cell.angle_gamma   90.00
#
_symmetry.space_group_name_H-M   'P 1'
#
loop_
_entity.id
_entity.type
_entity.pdbx_description
1 polymer ?
#
loop_
_entity_poly.entity_id
_entity_poly.type
_entity_poly.pdbx_seq_one_letter_code
_entity_poly.pdbx_strand_id
1 'polypeptide(L)'
;MRWFFGWFKISLPGLLAGGLALVSTSALALDIKAWEESINPETKERYIPVELWAGAEWDGKRELRMPKVDGTYSHRTATYQVKGPTEWKHPVTGKVFVVYERINPGKDGDKSQIFTINDHQTGLGRLFDGRPGRDTRTYSGGLKFPLGLWKEGESKWFVYKVWDTRETQRTETITIKQIDFIYQATRIVWNSTGQPPTQK
;
A
#
# COMPACT_ATOMS: atom_id res chain seq x y z
N MET A 1 -51.88 -32.12 -20.98
CA MET A 1 -52.56 -32.71 -19.80
C MET A 1 -52.80 -31.62 -18.74
N ARG A 2 -53.96 -31.63 -18.04
CA ARG A 2 -54.12 -31.10 -16.66
C ARG A 2 -53.46 -32.11 -15.69
N TRP A 3 -53.04 -31.86 -14.44
CA TRP A 3 -53.72 -31.43 -13.20
C TRP A 3 -52.60 -31.32 -12.10
N PHE A 4 -52.65 -30.64 -10.94
CA PHE A 4 -53.51 -29.57 -10.35
C PHE A 4 -52.82 -28.98 -9.08
N PHE A 5 -53.08 -27.69 -8.78
CA PHE A 5 -53.17 -27.01 -7.46
C PHE A 5 -52.04 -27.05 -6.40
N GLY A 6 -51.90 -25.92 -5.69
CA GLY A 6 -51.08 -25.79 -4.47
C GLY A 6 -50.98 -24.34 -3.94
N TRP A 7 -52.05 -23.80 -3.34
CA TRP A 7 -52.00 -22.51 -2.62
C TRP A 7 -51.51 -22.73 -1.18
N PHE A 8 -50.54 -21.94 -0.74
CA PHE A 8 -50.41 -21.56 0.67
C PHE A 8 -49.98 -20.09 0.79
N LYS A 9 -50.79 -19.29 1.49
CA LYS A 9 -50.36 -17.99 2.02
C LYS A 9 -49.83 -18.22 3.43
N ILE A 10 -48.63 -17.73 3.72
CA ILE A 10 -48.21 -17.43 5.09
C ILE A 10 -47.72 -15.99 5.10
N SER A 11 -48.48 -15.14 5.79
CA SER A 11 -48.08 -13.78 6.12
C SER A 11 -47.37 -13.78 7.47
N LEU A 12 -46.15 -13.26 7.53
CA LEU A 12 -45.53 -12.84 8.79
C LEU A 12 -44.84 -11.48 8.58
N PRO A 13 -45.22 -10.41 9.30
CA PRO A 13 -44.56 -9.12 9.19
C PRO A 13 -43.27 -9.11 10.03
N GLY A 14 -42.15 -9.46 9.40
CA GLY A 14 -40.82 -9.29 10.00
C GLY A 14 -40.21 -7.96 9.59
N LEU A 15 -39.93 -7.08 10.54
CA LEU A 15 -39.21 -5.83 10.26
C LEU A 15 -37.87 -6.14 9.57
N LEU A 16 -37.68 -5.57 8.38
CA LEU A 16 -36.35 -5.26 7.87
C LEU A 16 -35.75 -4.18 8.78
N ALA A 17 -35.12 -4.62 9.86
CA ALA A 17 -34.16 -3.82 10.60
C ALA A 17 -32.96 -3.58 9.67
N GLY A 18 -33.10 -2.60 8.79
CA GLY A 18 -32.03 -2.13 7.93
C GLY A 18 -30.92 -1.56 8.81
N GLY A 19 -29.94 -2.41 9.12
CA GLY A 19 -28.68 -2.01 9.73
C GLY A 19 -27.92 -1.12 8.76
N LEU A 20 -28.32 0.15 8.68
CA LEU A 20 -27.48 1.23 8.18
C LEU A 20 -26.23 1.25 9.03
N ALA A 21 -25.17 0.61 8.52
CA ALA A 21 -23.84 0.76 9.08
C ALA A 21 -23.48 2.24 8.98
N LEU A 22 -23.60 2.95 10.11
CA LEU A 22 -23.11 4.31 10.27
C LEU A 22 -21.59 4.26 10.22
N VAL A 23 -21.04 4.23 9.00
CA VAL A 23 -19.64 4.54 8.76
C VAL A 23 -19.44 5.98 9.24
N SER A 24 -18.69 6.16 10.32
CA SER A 24 -18.50 7.46 10.97
C SER A 24 -17.95 8.48 9.98
N THR A 25 -18.82 9.36 9.48
CA THR A 25 -18.51 10.42 8.52
C THR A 25 -17.38 11.32 9.02
N SER A 26 -17.25 11.50 10.33
CA SER A 26 -16.15 12.23 10.98
C SER A 26 -14.76 11.65 10.72
N ALA A 27 -14.62 10.31 10.67
CA ALA A 27 -13.32 9.67 10.44
C ALA A 27 -12.88 9.83 8.98
N LEU A 28 -13.81 9.63 8.03
CA LEU A 28 -13.56 9.86 6.60
C LEU A 28 -13.26 11.34 6.30
N ALA A 29 -13.92 12.28 7.00
CA ALA A 29 -13.65 13.71 6.84
C ALA A 29 -12.25 14.10 7.36
N LEU A 30 -11.78 13.47 8.45
CA LEU A 30 -10.42 13.68 8.97
C LEU A 30 -9.35 13.13 8.03
N ASP A 31 -9.54 11.93 7.47
CA ASP A 31 -8.65 11.33 6.48
C ASP A 31 -8.51 12.22 5.24
N ILE A 32 -9.63 12.60 4.60
CA ILE A 32 -9.64 13.49 3.42
C ILE A 32 -8.88 14.80 3.69
N LYS A 33 -9.09 15.40 4.87
CA LYS A 33 -8.44 16.64 5.27
C LYS A 33 -6.92 16.46 5.45
N ALA A 34 -6.48 15.37 6.09
CA ALA A 34 -5.06 15.06 6.24
C ALA A 34 -4.36 14.96 4.86
N TRP A 35 -5.00 14.33 3.87
CA TRP A 35 -4.47 14.27 2.50
C TRP A 35 -4.42 15.61 1.77
N GLU A 36 -5.33 16.56 2.03
CA GLU A 36 -5.23 17.94 1.52
C GLU A 36 -4.04 18.67 2.15
N GLU A 37 -3.93 18.59 3.48
CA GLU A 37 -2.88 19.20 4.28
C GLU A 37 -1.51 18.50 4.10
N SER A 38 -1.42 17.45 3.28
CA SER A 38 -0.15 16.83 2.87
C SER A 38 0.71 17.74 2.00
N ILE A 39 0.10 18.67 1.23
CA ILE A 39 0.81 19.60 0.34
C ILE A 39 1.15 20.89 1.10
N ASN A 40 2.38 21.38 0.96
CA ASN A 40 2.73 22.75 1.27
C ASN A 40 2.36 23.65 0.07
N PRO A 41 1.40 24.59 0.20
CA PRO A 41 0.96 25.44 -0.91
C PRO A 41 2.05 26.43 -1.38
N GLU A 42 3.04 26.73 -0.56
CA GLU A 42 4.15 27.64 -0.87
C GLU A 42 5.28 26.90 -1.61
N THR A 43 5.83 25.83 -1.01
CA THR A 43 6.98 25.10 -1.58
C THR A 43 6.59 24.09 -2.66
N LYS A 44 5.29 23.77 -2.80
CA LYS A 44 4.75 22.70 -3.66
C LYS A 44 5.28 21.31 -3.34
N GLU A 45 5.84 21.13 -2.15
CA GLU A 45 6.23 19.82 -1.63
C GLU A 45 5.00 19.11 -1.05
N ARG A 46 4.84 17.83 -1.35
CA ARG A 46 3.91 16.94 -0.65
C ARG A 46 4.69 16.06 0.32
N TYR A 47 4.14 15.91 1.52
CA TYR A 47 4.51 14.85 2.44
C TYR A 47 3.86 13.53 2.02
N ILE A 48 4.69 12.50 1.82
CA ILE A 48 4.24 11.15 1.43
C ILE A 48 4.45 10.21 2.64
N PRO A 49 3.38 9.83 3.37
CA PRO A 49 3.46 8.98 4.56
C PRO A 49 3.70 7.51 4.21
N VAL A 50 4.20 6.73 5.17
CA VAL A 50 4.39 5.27 5.05
C VAL A 50 3.04 4.56 4.89
N GLU A 51 2.06 5.08 5.61
CA GLU A 51 0.64 4.73 5.60
C GLU A 51 0.08 4.59 4.17
N LEU A 52 0.43 5.50 3.25
CA LEU A 52 -0.01 5.46 1.85
C LEU A 52 0.44 4.19 1.11
N TRP A 53 1.64 3.70 1.42
CA TRP A 53 2.18 2.48 0.82
C TRP A 53 1.71 1.22 1.55
N ALA A 54 1.58 1.30 2.88
CA ALA A 54 1.19 0.18 3.73
C ALA A 54 -0.32 -0.12 3.70
N GLY A 55 -1.14 0.84 3.25
CA GLY A 55 -2.59 0.75 3.30
C GLY A 55 -3.16 0.98 4.72
N ALA A 56 -2.54 1.86 5.49
CA ALA A 56 -2.95 2.22 6.85
C ALA A 56 -3.59 3.61 6.90
N GLU A 57 -4.38 3.88 7.94
CA GLU A 57 -4.92 5.21 8.23
C GLU A 57 -3.81 6.17 8.68
N TRP A 58 -3.84 7.41 8.18
CA TRP A 58 -2.85 8.45 8.50
C TRP A 58 -3.47 9.59 9.31
N ASP A 59 -2.81 9.97 10.40
CA ASP A 59 -3.25 11.03 11.34
C ASP A 59 -2.77 12.44 10.94
N GLY A 60 -2.30 12.62 9.70
CA GLY A 60 -1.78 13.90 9.19
C GLY A 60 -0.38 14.29 9.71
N LYS A 61 0.22 13.52 10.62
CA LYS A 61 1.58 13.83 11.13
C LYS A 61 2.64 13.59 10.06
N ARG A 62 3.53 14.57 9.91
CA ARG A 62 4.64 14.54 8.95
C ARG A 62 5.88 13.79 9.51
N GLU A 63 5.66 12.63 10.10
CA GLU A 63 6.68 11.77 10.74
C GLU A 63 6.80 10.42 10.03
N LEU A 64 8.02 9.99 9.69
CA LEU A 64 8.22 8.66 9.09
C LEU A 64 8.26 7.59 10.17
N ARG A 65 7.15 6.88 10.30
CA ARG A 65 6.94 5.75 11.23
C ARG A 65 6.46 4.52 10.45
N MET A 66 6.69 3.33 10.99
CA MET A 66 6.18 2.09 10.41
C MET A 66 5.01 1.58 11.26
N PRO A 67 3.75 2.02 11.03
CA PRO A 67 2.60 1.55 11.79
C PRO A 67 2.38 0.05 11.58
N LYS A 68 1.80 -0.63 12.57
CA LYS A 68 1.51 -2.06 12.47
C LYS A 68 0.36 -2.31 11.50
N VAL A 69 0.58 -3.15 10.51
CA VAL A 69 -0.39 -3.60 9.52
C VAL A 69 -0.39 -5.12 9.40
N ASP A 70 -1.59 -5.67 9.23
CA ASP A 70 -1.82 -6.97 8.60
C ASP A 70 -2.89 -6.75 7.52
N GLY A 71 -2.47 -6.07 6.46
CA GLY A 71 -3.33 -5.53 5.42
C GLY A 71 -3.44 -6.48 4.24
N THR A 72 -4.65 -6.58 3.69
CA THR A 72 -4.92 -7.27 2.42
C THR A 72 -5.73 -6.36 1.51
N TYR A 73 -5.33 -6.21 0.25
CA TYR A 73 -6.10 -5.47 -0.75
C TYR A 73 -6.23 -6.27 -2.05
N SER A 74 -7.37 -6.14 -2.71
CA SER A 74 -7.63 -6.83 -3.99
C SER A 74 -7.69 -5.83 -5.14
N HIS A 75 -7.02 -6.15 -6.24
CA HIS A 75 -7.12 -5.41 -7.49
C HIS A 75 -7.36 -6.40 -8.64
N ARG A 76 -8.54 -6.30 -9.27
CA ARG A 76 -9.07 -7.31 -10.20
C ARG A 76 -9.18 -8.67 -9.48
N THR A 77 -8.63 -9.73 -10.07
CA THR A 77 -8.60 -11.09 -9.50
C THR A 77 -7.39 -11.35 -8.59
N ALA A 78 -6.53 -10.35 -8.38
CA ALA A 78 -5.29 -10.49 -7.61
C ALA A 78 -5.44 -9.91 -6.20
N THR A 79 -5.11 -10.72 -5.19
CA THR A 79 -5.10 -10.33 -3.77
C THR A 79 -3.67 -10.15 -3.29
N TYR A 80 -3.37 -8.97 -2.77
CA TYR A 80 -2.06 -8.52 -2.31
C TYR A 80 -2.07 -8.43 -0.79
N GLN A 81 -0.94 -8.70 -0.14
CA GLN A 81 -0.81 -8.61 1.33
C GLN A 81 0.38 -7.75 1.73
N VAL A 82 0.24 -6.96 2.80
CA VAL A 82 1.33 -6.23 3.45
C VAL A 82 1.27 -6.52 4.95
N LYS A 83 2.37 -6.97 5.54
CA LYS A 83 2.46 -7.31 6.97
C LYS A 83 3.71 -6.68 7.59
N GLY A 84 3.58 -6.21 8.84
CA GLY A 84 4.70 -5.71 9.65
C GLY A 84 4.30 -4.54 10.56
N PRO A 85 5.25 -3.77 11.10
CA PRO A 85 6.68 -4.02 10.99
C PRO A 85 7.08 -5.29 11.77
N THR A 86 8.14 -5.94 11.32
CA THR A 86 8.84 -7.01 12.06
C THR A 86 10.35 -6.76 12.00
N GLU A 87 11.10 -7.37 12.92
CA GLU A 87 12.55 -7.44 12.80
C GLU A 87 12.95 -8.49 11.76
N TRP A 88 13.88 -8.14 10.88
CA TRP A 88 14.42 -9.03 9.87
C TRP A 88 15.94 -8.86 9.74
N LYS A 89 16.67 -9.98 9.77
CA LYS A 89 18.12 -10.01 9.62
C LYS A 89 18.49 -10.24 8.15
N HIS A 90 19.23 -9.29 7.57
CA HIS A 90 19.67 -9.42 6.18
C HIS A 90 20.66 -10.59 6.03
N PRO A 91 20.43 -11.56 5.14
CA PRO A 91 21.18 -12.82 5.11
C PRO A 91 22.65 -12.64 4.72
N VAL A 92 22.96 -11.67 3.84
CA VAL A 92 24.35 -11.39 3.43
C VAL A 92 25.10 -10.48 4.41
N THR A 93 24.55 -9.33 4.80
CA THR A 93 25.25 -8.33 5.63
C THR A 93 25.11 -8.53 7.14
N GLY A 94 24.17 -9.37 7.59
CA GLY A 94 23.87 -9.58 9.00
C GLY A 94 23.20 -8.41 9.73
N LYS A 95 23.02 -7.23 9.10
CA LYS A 95 22.31 -6.06 9.68
C LYS A 95 20.85 -6.44 9.93
N VAL A 96 20.34 -6.10 11.11
CA VAL A 96 18.91 -6.20 11.46
C VAL A 96 18.20 -4.93 11.00
N PHE A 97 17.01 -5.09 10.43
CA PHE A 97 16.15 -4.02 9.95
C PHE A 97 14.74 -4.19 10.52
N VAL A 98 14.04 -3.07 10.68
CA VAL A 98 12.59 -3.03 10.86
C VAL A 98 11.95 -3.00 9.47
N VAL A 99 11.08 -3.96 9.15
CA VAL A 99 10.63 -4.21 7.78
C VAL A 99 9.14 -4.47 7.65
N TYR A 100 8.59 -4.15 6.47
CA TYR A 100 7.36 -4.76 5.97
C TYR A 100 7.69 -5.91 5.02
N GLU A 101 6.96 -7.01 5.13
CA GLU A 101 6.81 -7.99 4.06
C GLU A 101 5.61 -7.59 3.17
N ARG A 102 5.75 -7.78 1.87
CA ARG A 102 4.65 -7.69 0.90
C ARG A 102 4.62 -8.92 0.01
N ILE A 103 3.46 -9.58 -0.02
CA ILE A 103 3.17 -10.67 -0.94
C ILE A 103 2.43 -10.12 -2.16
N ASN A 104 3.04 -10.27 -3.33
CA ASN A 104 2.49 -9.85 -4.61
C ASN A 104 2.21 -11.08 -5.49
N PRO A 105 0.94 -11.41 -5.79
CA PRO A 105 0.63 -12.54 -6.65
C PRO A 105 1.23 -12.40 -8.05
N GLY A 106 1.47 -13.55 -8.70
CA GLY A 106 2.08 -13.64 -10.02
C GLY A 106 1.56 -14.85 -10.79
N LYS A 107 1.73 -14.82 -12.12
CA LYS A 107 1.36 -15.95 -12.99
C LYS A 107 2.04 -17.25 -12.57
N ASP A 108 3.30 -17.14 -12.16
CA ASP A 108 4.16 -18.27 -11.78
C ASP A 108 4.07 -18.55 -10.27
N GLY A 109 3.13 -17.90 -9.55
CA GLY A 109 3.00 -17.90 -8.09
C GLY A 109 3.47 -16.61 -7.41
N ASP A 110 3.44 -16.61 -6.09
CA ASP A 110 3.56 -15.43 -5.25
C ASP A 110 4.99 -14.92 -5.08
N LYS A 111 5.15 -13.59 -5.13
CA LYS A 111 6.44 -12.91 -4.96
C LYS A 111 6.49 -12.30 -3.56
N SER A 112 7.34 -12.84 -2.69
CA SER A 112 7.66 -12.19 -1.42
C SER A 112 8.70 -11.09 -1.63
N GLN A 113 8.43 -9.92 -1.04
CA GLN A 113 9.30 -8.75 -1.09
C GLN A 113 9.39 -8.12 0.28
N ILE A 114 10.58 -7.69 0.69
CA ILE A 114 10.80 -7.04 1.99
C ILE A 114 11.24 -5.59 1.76
N PHE A 115 10.67 -4.66 2.52
CA PHE A 115 10.91 -3.23 2.42
C PHE A 115 11.18 -2.60 3.78
N THR A 116 12.05 -1.59 3.81
CA THR A 116 12.37 -0.77 5.00
C THR A 116 12.44 0.70 4.60
N ILE A 117 12.29 1.62 5.54
CA ILE A 117 12.64 3.04 5.31
C ILE A 117 14.15 3.09 5.04
N ASN A 118 14.57 3.80 3.99
CA ASN A 118 15.98 3.91 3.62
C ASN A 118 16.76 4.77 4.62
N ASP A 119 18.08 4.57 4.71
CA ASP A 119 18.95 5.30 5.65
C ASP A 119 18.91 6.84 5.41
N HIS A 120 18.42 7.31 4.25
CA HIS A 120 18.22 8.72 3.91
C HIS A 120 16.85 9.30 4.32
N GLN A 121 15.94 8.51 4.89
CA GLN A 121 14.58 8.93 5.27
C GLN A 121 13.79 9.61 4.12
N THR A 122 13.98 9.14 2.89
CA THR A 122 13.34 9.67 1.67
C THR A 122 12.48 8.64 0.94
N GLY A 123 12.40 7.42 1.47
CA GLY A 123 11.46 6.42 0.96
C GLY A 123 11.76 4.99 1.37
N LEU A 124 10.98 4.05 0.83
CA LEU A 124 11.19 2.63 1.07
C LEU A 124 12.27 2.07 0.13
N GLY A 125 13.33 1.53 0.71
CA GLY A 125 14.27 0.65 0.02
C GLY A 125 13.73 -0.79 0.04
N ARG A 126 13.98 -1.56 -1.02
CA ARG A 126 13.75 -3.01 -1.01
C ARG A 126 14.98 -3.69 -0.41
N LEU A 127 14.77 -4.73 0.39
CA LEU A 127 15.82 -5.59 0.96
C LEU A 127 15.81 -7.00 0.36
N PHE A 128 14.65 -7.46 -0.14
CA PHE A 128 14.45 -8.83 -0.66
C PHE A 128 13.46 -8.85 -1.84
N ASP A 129 13.69 -9.70 -2.85
CA ASP A 129 12.78 -10.00 -3.97
C ASP A 129 12.87 -11.51 -4.31
N GLY A 130 12.06 -12.33 -3.64
CA GLY A 130 11.90 -13.76 -3.92
C GLY A 130 10.80 -14.00 -4.95
N ARG A 131 10.98 -14.98 -5.85
CA ARG A 131 10.00 -15.36 -6.87
C ARG A 131 10.09 -16.86 -7.16
N PRO A 132 8.97 -17.55 -7.45
CA PRO A 132 9.01 -18.94 -7.86
C PRO A 132 9.84 -19.12 -9.13
N GLY A 133 10.62 -20.20 -9.19
CA GLY A 133 11.44 -20.56 -10.34
C GLY A 133 12.56 -19.58 -10.69
N ARG A 134 13.00 -18.70 -9.77
CA ARG A 134 14.10 -17.75 -9.99
C ARG A 134 14.97 -17.56 -8.75
N ASP A 135 16.21 -17.16 -8.98
CA ASP A 135 17.12 -16.78 -7.90
C ASP A 135 16.57 -15.61 -7.07
N THR A 136 16.69 -15.77 -5.76
CA THR A 136 16.34 -14.74 -4.79
C THR A 136 17.36 -13.61 -4.86
N ARG A 137 16.88 -12.36 -4.89
CA ARG A 137 17.73 -11.17 -4.85
C ARG A 137 17.60 -10.49 -3.49
N THR A 138 18.75 -10.16 -2.88
CA THR A 138 18.82 -9.31 -1.70
C THR A 138 19.53 -8.01 -2.01
N TYR A 139 19.30 -6.99 -1.19
CA TYR A 139 19.56 -5.59 -1.52
C TYR A 139 19.99 -4.83 -0.27
N SER A 140 21.00 -3.96 -0.38
CA SER A 140 21.41 -3.11 0.74
C SER A 140 20.45 -1.95 1.05
N GLY A 141 19.26 -1.92 0.43
CA GLY A 141 18.31 -0.81 0.48
C GLY A 141 18.11 -0.14 -0.89
N GLY A 142 18.35 1.17 -0.95
CA GLY A 142 18.07 2.02 -2.12
C GLY A 142 16.73 2.77 -1.98
N LEU A 143 16.09 3.09 -3.10
CA LEU A 143 14.76 3.72 -3.12
C LEU A 143 13.87 3.03 -4.15
N LYS A 144 12.66 2.65 -3.74
CA LYS A 144 11.60 2.07 -4.60
C LYS A 144 10.29 2.82 -4.54
N PHE A 145 9.97 3.40 -3.39
CA PHE A 145 8.77 4.20 -3.18
C PHE A 145 9.16 5.48 -2.44
N PRO A 146 8.93 6.68 -3.02
CA PRO A 146 9.07 7.95 -2.33
C PRO A 146 8.32 7.96 -0.99
N LEU A 147 8.96 8.48 0.07
CA LEU A 147 8.32 8.87 1.33
C LEU A 147 8.93 10.19 1.84
N GLY A 148 8.25 10.83 2.79
CA GLY A 148 8.67 12.11 3.34
C GLY A 148 8.38 13.25 2.37
N LEU A 149 9.16 14.34 2.44
CA LEU A 149 8.96 15.48 1.56
C LEU A 149 9.54 15.22 0.16
N TRP A 150 8.68 15.45 -0.82
CA TRP A 150 9.00 15.41 -2.24
C TRP A 150 8.28 16.54 -2.98
N LYS A 151 8.80 16.99 -4.12
CA LYS A 151 8.11 17.92 -5.04
C LYS A 151 8.11 17.42 -6.48
N GLU A 152 7.21 17.96 -7.29
CA GLU A 152 7.16 17.68 -8.72
C GLU A 152 8.47 18.12 -9.42
N GLY A 153 8.91 17.33 -10.41
CA GLY A 153 10.19 17.48 -11.09
C GLY A 153 11.42 17.01 -10.29
N GLU A 154 11.29 16.81 -8.97
CA GLU A 154 12.42 16.39 -8.14
C GLU A 154 12.95 15.02 -8.54
N SER A 155 14.27 14.88 -8.57
CA SER A 155 14.97 13.63 -8.79
C SER A 155 15.97 13.36 -7.67
N LYS A 156 15.96 12.13 -7.13
CA LYS A 156 16.97 11.66 -6.17
C LYS A 156 17.61 10.37 -6.71
N TRP A 157 18.94 10.29 -6.66
CA TRP A 157 19.70 9.10 -7.05
C TRP A 157 20.17 8.32 -5.82
N PHE A 158 20.23 7.01 -5.94
CA PHE A 158 20.65 6.10 -4.88
C PHE A 158 21.60 5.05 -5.42
N VAL A 159 22.69 4.83 -4.71
CA VAL A 159 23.63 3.75 -4.97
C VAL A 159 23.41 2.66 -3.92
N TYR A 160 23.23 1.42 -4.36
CA TYR A 160 23.00 0.29 -3.46
C TYR A 160 23.59 -1.01 -4.02
N LYS A 161 23.85 -1.97 -3.13
CA LYS A 161 24.36 -3.30 -3.49
C LYS A 161 23.21 -4.27 -3.75
N VAL A 162 23.42 -5.21 -4.66
CA VAL A 162 22.54 -6.33 -4.96
C VAL A 162 23.34 -7.61 -4.88
N TRP A 163 22.78 -8.60 -4.19
CA TRP A 163 23.31 -9.95 -4.14
C TRP A 163 22.30 -10.92 -4.75
N ASP A 164 22.71 -11.59 -5.82
CA ASP A 164 22.07 -12.76 -6.39
C ASP A 164 23.11 -13.89 -6.54
N THR A 165 23.55 -14.15 -7.75
CA THR A 165 24.70 -15.01 -8.10
C THR A 165 26.04 -14.42 -7.64
N ARG A 166 26.10 -13.09 -7.51
CA ARG A 166 27.28 -12.33 -7.07
C ARG A 166 26.88 -10.98 -6.47
N GLU A 167 27.82 -10.31 -5.82
CA GLU A 167 27.66 -8.90 -5.46
C GLU A 167 27.77 -8.01 -6.72
N THR A 168 26.83 -7.08 -6.87
CA THR A 168 26.89 -5.98 -7.84
C THR A 168 26.45 -4.67 -7.20
N GLN A 169 26.97 -3.54 -7.68
CA GLN A 169 26.47 -2.22 -7.31
C GLN A 169 25.53 -1.70 -8.40
N ARG A 170 24.47 -1.00 -8.01
CA ARG A 170 23.53 -0.35 -8.93
C ARG A 170 23.31 1.10 -8.51
N THR A 171 23.09 1.95 -9.51
CA THR A 171 22.59 3.31 -9.34
C THR A 171 21.17 3.36 -9.89
N GLU A 172 20.23 3.89 -9.11
CA GLU A 172 18.87 4.17 -9.56
C GLU A 172 18.49 5.61 -9.27
N THR A 173 17.76 6.22 -10.20
CA THR A 173 17.17 7.56 -10.05
C THR A 173 15.67 7.44 -10.04
N ILE A 174 15.02 8.08 -9.08
CA ILE A 174 13.56 8.26 -9.05
C ILE A 174 13.26 9.74 -9.25
N THR A 175 12.34 10.01 -10.17
CA THR A 175 11.86 11.35 -10.52
C THR A 175 10.35 11.42 -10.28
N ILE A 176 9.90 12.42 -9.53
CA ILE A 176 8.47 12.70 -9.37
C ILE A 176 7.97 13.45 -10.60
N LYS A 177 7.45 12.72 -11.58
CA LYS A 177 6.94 13.33 -12.83
C LYS A 177 5.71 14.21 -12.62
N GLN A 178 4.85 13.79 -11.69
CA GLN A 178 3.63 14.47 -11.31
C GLN A 178 3.37 14.12 -9.84
N ILE A 179 3.17 15.13 -8.98
CA ILE A 179 2.96 14.87 -7.54
C ILE A 179 1.48 14.84 -7.16
N ASP A 180 0.63 15.47 -7.96
CA ASP A 180 -0.82 15.52 -7.84
C ASP A 180 -1.50 15.10 -9.15
N PHE A 181 -2.29 14.04 -9.11
CA PHE A 181 -3.06 13.57 -10.26
C PHE A 181 -4.45 13.07 -9.85
N ILE A 182 -5.43 13.26 -10.74
CA ILE A 182 -6.77 12.68 -10.62
C ILE A 182 -6.82 11.44 -11.51
N TYR A 183 -7.27 10.32 -10.98
CA TYR A 183 -7.43 9.08 -11.72
C TYR A 183 -8.91 8.77 -11.95
N GLN A 184 -9.31 8.59 -13.22
CA GLN A 184 -10.68 8.18 -13.60
C GLN A 184 -11.81 9.03 -12.96
N ALA A 185 -11.63 10.36 -12.92
CA ALA A 185 -12.57 11.32 -12.32
C ALA A 185 -12.97 11.07 -10.86
N THR A 186 -12.31 10.11 -10.19
CA THR A 186 -12.53 9.80 -8.78
C THR A 186 -11.39 10.39 -7.97
N ARG A 187 -11.71 11.26 -7.01
CA ARG A 187 -10.77 11.60 -5.96
C ARG A 187 -10.51 10.33 -5.15
N ILE A 188 -9.28 9.83 -5.16
CA ILE A 188 -8.94 8.60 -4.42
C ILE A 188 -8.99 8.91 -2.92
N VAL A 189 -10.10 8.53 -2.29
CA VAL A 189 -10.24 8.44 -0.84
C VAL A 189 -10.11 6.95 -0.51
N TRP A 190 -9.07 6.59 0.24
CA TRP A 190 -8.81 5.20 0.62
C TRP A 190 -9.61 4.85 1.87
N ASN A 191 -10.90 4.51 1.69
CA ASN A 191 -11.69 3.95 2.78
C ASN A 191 -11.04 2.64 3.28
N SER A 192 -10.82 2.52 4.59
CA SER A 192 -10.19 1.37 5.25
C SER A 192 -11.00 0.05 5.15
N THR A 193 -12.20 0.09 4.58
CA THR A 193 -12.96 -1.09 4.14
C THR A 193 -12.55 -1.49 2.73
N GLY A 194 -11.74 -2.54 2.59
CA GLY A 194 -11.10 -2.97 1.33
C GLY A 194 -12.03 -3.51 0.22
N GLN A 195 -13.02 -2.74 -0.22
CA GLN A 195 -13.78 -2.98 -1.46
C GLN A 195 -13.42 -1.91 -2.51
N PRO A 196 -13.11 -2.32 -3.76
CA PRO A 196 -12.95 -1.37 -4.86
C PRO A 196 -14.32 -0.74 -5.21
N PRO A 197 -14.34 0.50 -5.73
CA PRO A 197 -15.58 1.12 -6.18
C PRO A 197 -16.19 0.33 -7.34
N THR A 198 -17.42 -0.17 -7.14
CA THR A 198 -18.22 -0.76 -8.22
C THR A 198 -18.64 0.33 -9.19
N GLN A 199 -18.27 0.17 -10.46
CA GLN A 199 -18.83 0.96 -11.55
C GLN A 199 -20.35 0.70 -11.66
N LYS A 200 -21.12 1.76 -11.91
CA LYS A 200 -22.49 1.69 -12.42
C LYS A 200 -22.47 1.96 -13.92
#